data_AF-A0A7V6N9E0-F1
#
_entry.id   AF-A0A7V6N9E0-F1
#
_cell.length_a   1.000
_cell.length_b   1.000
_cell.length_c   1.000
_cell.angle_alpha   90.00
_cell.angle_beta   90.00
_cell.angle_gamma   90.00
#
_symmetry.space_group_name_H-M   'P 1'
#
loop_
_entity.id
_entity.type
_entity.pdbx_description
1 polymer ?
#
loop_
_entity_poly.entity_id
_entity_poly.type
_entity_poly.pdbx_seq_one_letter_code
_entity_poly.pdbx_strand_id
1 'polypeptide(L)'
;MFSGYNGVQIFLYPVLLFFWLSHESAMMSFTTLLGRRLHYLPLVFYFVLLVYVGFMVMKIYTGVFDGSGRQYQNRLEEFYDLVIRLHRYLFYTVIILMIFYVLTKFLSYFYGIELPLKKGLMYAFRLFTSSIILFYYVYTMWLKPYREQHYSTKHCQLKCYIWVVKHPFQAFKYTLIMLLIMSAIVRIYLLAISYVFIPLQDLFYGATGISLSIMLQPVNKISSVAINIFLLSAAFLLSNLLFYPFTYVGDRLSLALHPILREQRDHGKTQV
;
A
#
# COMPACT_ATOMS: atom_id res chain seq x y z
N MET A 1 1.82 1.20 12.70
CA MET A 1 2.26 1.90 11.46
C MET A 1 2.38 0.96 10.27
N PHE A 2 2.99 -0.23 10.40
CA PHE A 2 3.18 -1.16 9.26
C PHE A 2 2.23 -2.37 9.23
N SER A 3 1.41 -2.56 10.25
CA SER A 3 0.47 -3.68 10.35
C SER A 3 -0.84 -3.44 9.57
N GLY A 4 -1.51 -4.53 9.18
CA GLY A 4 -2.82 -4.50 8.53
C GLY A 4 -2.79 -3.85 7.14
N TYR A 5 -3.82 -3.07 6.81
CA TYR A 5 -3.92 -2.38 5.52
C TYR A 5 -3.31 -0.98 5.50
N ASN A 6 -2.52 -0.63 6.51
CA ASN A 6 -1.85 0.66 6.54
C ASN A 6 -0.92 0.83 5.33
N GLY A 7 -0.91 2.03 4.72
CA GLY A 7 -0.24 2.33 3.45
C GLY A 7 -1.12 2.21 2.19
N VAL A 8 -2.23 1.46 2.22
CA VAL A 8 -3.13 1.29 1.05
C VAL A 8 -3.71 2.61 0.57
N GLN A 9 -3.97 3.54 1.49
CA GLN A 9 -4.61 4.82 1.21
C GLN A 9 -3.84 5.66 0.19
N ILE A 10 -2.50 5.62 0.22
CA ILE A 10 -1.66 6.43 -0.68
C ILE A 10 -1.67 5.86 -2.11
N PHE A 11 -1.81 4.54 -2.27
CA PHE A 11 -1.95 3.93 -3.60
C PHE A 11 -3.36 4.11 -4.18
N LEU A 12 -4.37 4.01 -3.32
CA LEU A 12 -5.76 4.25 -3.71
C LEU A 12 -6.03 5.73 -3.98
N TYR A 13 -5.43 6.66 -3.25
CA TYR A 13 -5.54 8.11 -3.44
C TYR A 13 -4.18 8.79 -3.19
N PRO A 14 -3.33 8.95 -4.22
CA PRO A 14 -2.02 9.60 -4.10
C PRO A 14 -2.07 11.02 -3.55
N VAL A 15 -3.21 11.70 -3.71
CA VAL A 15 -3.48 13.04 -3.16
C VAL A 15 -3.28 13.09 -1.63
N LEU A 16 -3.50 11.97 -0.93
CA LEU A 16 -3.29 11.87 0.52
C LEU A 16 -1.81 11.97 0.93
N LEU A 17 -0.87 11.73 0.02
CA LEU A 17 0.55 12.02 0.24
C LEU A 17 0.82 13.53 0.11
N PHE A 18 0.19 14.17 -0.87
CA PHE A 18 0.35 15.59 -1.16
C PHE A 18 -0.20 16.51 -0.08
N PHE A 19 -1.12 16.03 0.76
CA PHE A 19 -1.59 16.77 1.94
C PHE A 19 -0.43 17.26 2.83
N TRP A 20 0.61 16.44 3.00
CA TRP A 20 1.76 16.80 3.83
C TRP A 20 2.78 17.70 3.13
N LEU A 21 2.66 17.90 1.82
CA LEU A 21 3.64 18.61 1.02
C LEU A 21 3.12 20.01 0.68
N SER A 22 3.97 21.03 0.82
CA SER A 22 3.64 22.36 0.29
C SER A 22 3.49 22.29 -1.23
N HIS A 23 2.34 22.72 -1.75
CA HIS A 23 2.02 22.68 -3.18
C HIS A 23 3.05 23.43 -4.04
N GLU A 24 3.48 24.61 -3.60
CA GLU A 24 4.48 25.41 -4.30
C GLU A 24 5.83 24.67 -4.37
N SER A 25 6.28 24.13 -3.23
CA SER A 25 7.54 23.41 -3.14
C SER A 25 7.54 22.12 -3.98
N ALA A 26 6.43 21.40 -3.99
CA ALA A 26 6.25 20.20 -4.78
C ALA A 26 6.26 20.54 -6.28
N MET A 27 5.49 21.54 -6.71
CA MET A 27 5.48 21.96 -8.12
C MET A 27 6.86 22.42 -8.59
N MET A 28 7.59 23.18 -7.77
CA MET A 28 8.94 23.64 -8.09
C MET A 28 9.92 22.46 -8.21
N SER A 29 9.84 21.48 -7.32
CA SER A 29 10.65 20.27 -7.38
C SER A 29 10.35 19.43 -8.64
N PHE A 30 9.07 19.23 -8.99
CA PHE A 30 8.69 18.51 -10.21
C PHE A 30 9.11 19.25 -11.48
N THR A 31 8.93 20.57 -11.51
CA THR A 31 9.30 21.40 -12.67
C THR A 31 10.81 21.38 -12.90
N THR A 32 11.60 21.49 -11.84
CA THR A 32 13.07 21.42 -11.94
C THR A 32 13.54 20.04 -12.39
N LEU A 33 12.94 18.96 -11.87
CA LEU A 33 13.23 17.59 -12.27
C LEU A 33 12.88 17.31 -13.74
N LEU A 34 11.67 17.64 -14.16
CA LEU A 34 11.16 17.31 -15.51
C LEU A 34 11.68 18.26 -16.59
N GLY A 35 11.93 19.53 -16.26
CA GLY A 35 12.37 20.53 -17.21
C GLY A 35 13.89 20.56 -17.39
N ARG A 36 14.65 20.81 -16.31
CA ARG A 36 16.09 21.10 -16.40
C ARG A 36 16.99 19.90 -16.09
N ARG A 37 16.50 18.91 -15.34
CA ARG A 37 17.33 17.83 -14.77
C ARG A 37 16.74 16.44 -15.00
N LEU A 38 16.26 16.18 -16.22
CA LEU A 38 15.64 14.91 -16.60
C LEU A 38 16.57 13.69 -16.37
N HIS A 39 17.89 13.87 -16.43
CA HIS A 39 18.86 12.80 -16.15
C HIS A 39 18.83 12.28 -14.71
N TYR A 40 18.30 13.02 -13.74
CA TYR A 40 18.09 12.53 -12.37
C TYR A 40 16.79 11.73 -12.19
N LEU A 41 15.92 11.71 -13.19
CA LEU A 41 14.63 11.01 -13.11
C LEU A 41 14.77 9.50 -12.87
N PRO A 42 15.67 8.75 -13.54
CA PRO A 42 15.90 7.34 -13.23
C PRO A 42 16.35 7.11 -11.78
N LEU A 43 17.19 8.02 -11.25
CA LEU A 43 17.68 7.96 -9.88
C LEU A 43 16.55 8.19 -8.86
N VAL A 44 15.68 9.17 -9.11
CA VAL A 44 14.47 9.41 -8.31
C VAL A 44 13.57 8.17 -8.31
N PHE A 45 13.30 7.58 -9.48
CA PHE A 45 12.50 6.37 -9.59
C PHE A 45 13.11 5.20 -8.82
N TYR A 46 14.42 5.00 -8.93
CA TYR A 46 15.13 3.96 -8.20
C TYR A 46 14.96 4.12 -6.68
N PHE A 47 15.16 5.33 -6.15
CA PHE A 47 15.02 5.58 -4.72
C PHE A 47 13.56 5.45 -4.23
N VAL A 48 12.58 5.92 -5.00
CA VAL A 48 11.15 5.71 -4.67
C VAL A 48 10.82 4.22 -4.64
N LEU A 49 11.32 3.45 -5.62
CA LEU A 49 11.15 2.00 -5.65
C LEU A 49 11.81 1.32 -4.45
N LEU A 50 13.01 1.76 -4.05
CA LEU A 50 13.72 1.25 -2.89
C LEU A 50 12.91 1.49 -1.61
N VAL A 51 12.37 2.69 -1.42
CA VAL A 51 11.49 3.01 -0.29
C VAL A 51 10.23 2.15 -0.30
N TYR A 52 9.62 1.94 -1.48
CA TYR A 52 8.45 1.07 -1.64
C TYR A 52 8.75 -0.39 -1.28
N VAL A 53 9.86 -0.94 -1.79
CA VAL A 53 10.28 -2.31 -1.48
C VAL A 53 10.59 -2.44 0.00
N GLY A 54 11.35 -1.51 0.59
CA GLY A 54 11.64 -1.48 2.01
C GLY A 54 10.37 -1.46 2.86
N PHE A 55 9.38 -0.63 2.50
CA PHE A 55 8.07 -0.61 3.14
C PHE A 55 7.35 -1.95 3.06
N MET A 56 7.31 -2.57 1.87
CA MET A 56 6.66 -3.87 1.67
C MET A 56 7.37 -4.99 2.43
N VAL A 57 8.70 -5.00 2.50
CA VAL A 57 9.49 -5.95 3.29
C VAL A 57 9.17 -5.78 4.78
N MET A 58 9.15 -4.56 5.31
CA MET A 58 8.74 -4.29 6.70
C MET A 58 7.31 -4.73 6.98
N LYS A 59 6.41 -4.57 6.01
CA LYS A 59 5.02 -5.03 6.10
C LYS A 59 4.93 -6.57 6.14
N ILE A 60 5.69 -7.26 5.31
CA ILE A 60 5.78 -8.73 5.34
C ILE A 60 6.38 -9.19 6.68
N TYR A 61 7.45 -8.55 7.14
CA TYR A 61 8.10 -8.86 8.42
C TYR A 61 7.10 -8.78 9.57
N THR A 62 6.41 -7.64 9.71
CA THR A 62 5.39 -7.47 10.75
C THR A 62 4.22 -8.44 10.62
N GLY A 63 3.82 -8.83 9.41
CA GLY A 63 2.74 -9.80 9.19
C GLY A 63 3.12 -11.27 9.41
N VAL A 64 4.40 -11.64 9.34
CA VAL A 64 4.91 -13.00 9.58
C VAL A 64 5.30 -13.20 11.03
N PHE A 65 5.94 -12.20 11.65
CA PHE A 65 6.44 -12.28 13.02
C PHE A 65 5.47 -11.73 14.08
N ASP A 66 4.20 -11.48 13.72
CA ASP A 66 3.16 -11.19 14.70
C ASP A 66 2.92 -12.44 15.59
N GLY A 67 3.27 -12.38 16.88
CA GLY A 67 3.02 -13.45 17.88
C GLY A 67 4.24 -14.00 18.64
N SER A 68 3.98 -14.82 19.68
CA SER A 68 4.98 -15.32 20.64
C SER A 68 6.06 -16.23 20.02
N GLY A 69 7.32 -15.99 20.36
CA GLY A 69 8.55 -16.43 19.67
C GLY A 69 8.89 -17.93 19.58
N ARG A 70 7.97 -18.88 19.84
CA ARG A 70 8.28 -20.32 19.82
C ARG A 70 8.35 -20.98 18.43
N GLN A 71 8.13 -20.25 17.32
CA GLN A 71 8.16 -20.80 15.94
C GLN A 71 9.05 -19.99 14.98
N TYR A 72 10.18 -19.47 15.47
CA TYR A 72 10.99 -18.50 14.73
C TYR A 72 11.64 -19.07 13.45
N GLN A 73 12.11 -20.32 13.46
CA GLN A 73 12.79 -20.94 12.31
C GLN A 73 11.87 -21.18 11.10
N ASN A 74 10.70 -21.81 11.28
CA ASN A 74 9.77 -22.05 10.17
C ASN A 74 9.17 -20.76 9.58
N ARG A 75 9.16 -19.66 10.34
CA ARG A 75 8.68 -18.35 9.88
C ARG A 75 9.72 -17.58 9.07
N LEU A 76 11.01 -17.84 9.27
CA LEU A 76 12.08 -17.22 8.48
C LEU A 76 12.03 -17.67 7.02
N GLU A 77 11.88 -18.98 6.77
CA GLU A 77 11.72 -19.50 5.40
C GLU A 77 10.51 -18.88 4.69
N GLU A 78 9.38 -18.77 5.39
CA GLU A 78 8.19 -18.12 4.85
C GLU A 78 8.40 -16.63 4.55
N PHE A 79 9.11 -15.91 5.42
CA PHE A 79 9.47 -14.52 5.19
C PHE A 79 10.28 -14.38 3.89
N TYR A 80 11.34 -15.18 3.73
CA TYR A 80 12.16 -15.14 2.51
C TYR A 80 11.35 -15.50 1.26
N ASP A 81 10.50 -16.52 1.33
CA ASP A 81 9.62 -16.91 0.22
C ASP A 81 8.65 -15.79 -0.19
N LEU A 82 8.13 -15.02 0.77
CA LEU A 82 7.25 -13.89 0.50
C LEU A 82 8.03 -12.71 -0.10
N VAL A 83 9.24 -12.44 0.38
CA VAL A 83 10.13 -11.41 -0.18
C VAL A 83 10.55 -11.75 -1.60
N ILE A 84 10.92 -13.01 -1.88
CA ILE A 84 11.28 -13.48 -3.22
C ILE A 84 10.08 -13.35 -4.15
N ARG A 85 8.87 -13.73 -3.71
CA ARG A 85 7.64 -13.54 -4.49
C ARG A 85 7.37 -12.08 -4.81
N LEU A 86 7.54 -11.17 -3.85
CA LEU A 86 7.41 -9.73 -4.08
C LEU A 86 8.37 -9.25 -5.19
N HIS A 87 9.65 -9.62 -5.09
CA HIS A 87 10.65 -9.27 -6.11
C HIS A 87 10.29 -9.85 -7.48
N ARG A 88 9.83 -11.10 -7.53
CA ARG A 88 9.37 -11.75 -8.75
C ARG A 88 8.19 -11.01 -9.39
N TYR A 89 7.20 -10.59 -8.61
CA TYR A 89 6.08 -9.80 -9.11
C TYR A 89 6.51 -8.43 -9.63
N LEU A 90 7.41 -7.74 -8.91
CA LEU A 90 7.98 -6.48 -9.39
C LEU A 90 8.74 -6.66 -10.70
N PHE A 91 9.53 -7.72 -10.81
CA PHE A 91 10.26 -8.05 -12.03
C PHE A 91 9.32 -8.30 -13.22
N TYR A 92 8.28 -9.11 -13.04
CA TYR A 92 7.27 -9.32 -14.09
C TYR A 92 6.61 -8.01 -14.54
N THR A 93 6.33 -7.12 -13.59
CA THR A 93 5.76 -5.80 -13.89
C THR A 93 6.71 -4.98 -14.75
N VAL A 94 7.98 -4.89 -14.35
CA VAL A 94 8.99 -4.13 -15.10
C VAL A 94 9.17 -4.69 -16.50
N ILE A 95 9.21 -6.02 -16.66
CA ILE A 95 9.29 -6.67 -17.98
C ILE A 95 8.06 -6.35 -18.83
N ILE A 96 6.84 -6.45 -18.29
CA ILE A 96 5.61 -6.10 -19.01
C ILE A 96 5.63 -4.62 -19.44
N LEU A 97 6.03 -3.72 -18.54
CA LEU A 97 6.16 -2.29 -18.84
C LEU A 97 7.19 -2.04 -19.95
N MET A 98 8.33 -2.74 -19.92
CA MET A 98 9.38 -2.63 -20.93
C MET A 98 8.89 -3.13 -22.30
N ILE A 99 8.24 -4.29 -22.34
CA ILE A 99 7.63 -4.83 -23.56
C ILE A 99 6.60 -3.84 -24.13
N PHE A 100 5.73 -3.29 -23.27
CA PHE A 100 4.70 -2.34 -23.69
C PHE A 100 5.31 -1.02 -24.22
N TYR A 101 6.38 -0.54 -23.58
CA TYR A 101 7.13 0.64 -24.04
C TYR A 101 7.77 0.39 -25.41
N VAL A 102 8.45 -0.74 -25.59
CA VAL A 102 9.08 -1.12 -26.87
C VAL A 102 8.03 -1.24 -27.97
N LEU A 103 6.91 -1.93 -27.70
CA LEU A 103 5.81 -2.10 -28.65
C LEU A 103 5.24 -0.74 -29.08
N THR A 104 5.09 0.19 -28.14
CA THR A 104 4.55 1.50 -28.45
C THR A 104 5.54 2.37 -29.22
N LYS A 105 6.84 2.29 -28.91
CA LYS A 105 7.86 2.95 -29.72
C LYS A 105 7.94 2.38 -31.13
N PHE A 106 7.78 1.06 -31.26
CA PHE A 106 7.66 0.40 -32.56
C PHE A 106 6.44 0.89 -33.34
N LEU A 107 5.24 0.90 -32.73
CA LEU A 107 4.01 1.41 -33.34
C LEU A 107 4.10 2.88 -33.76
N SER A 108 4.68 3.72 -32.89
CA SER A 108 4.90 5.14 -33.17
C SER A 108 5.90 5.34 -34.31
N TYR A 109 6.98 4.56 -34.36
CA TYR A 109 8.02 4.68 -35.38
C TYR A 109 7.56 4.16 -36.75
N PHE A 110 6.93 2.98 -36.81
CA PHE A 110 6.57 2.32 -38.08
C PHE A 110 5.18 2.71 -38.60
N TYR A 111 4.23 3.00 -37.71
CA TYR A 111 2.83 3.23 -38.09
C TYR A 111 2.32 4.64 -37.75
N GLY A 112 3.15 5.49 -37.13
CA GLY A 112 2.74 6.82 -36.67
C GLY A 112 1.65 6.80 -35.60
N ILE A 113 1.37 5.65 -34.99
CA ILE A 113 0.31 5.50 -33.98
C ILE A 113 0.86 5.95 -32.62
N GLU A 114 0.44 7.13 -32.17
CA GLU A 114 0.73 7.63 -30.83
C GLU A 114 -0.27 7.08 -29.81
N LEU A 115 0.03 5.92 -29.22
CA LEU A 115 -0.73 5.44 -28.06
C LEU A 115 -0.55 6.40 -26.88
N PRO A 116 -1.60 6.73 -26.10
CA PRO A 116 -1.52 7.59 -24.92
C PRO A 116 -0.86 6.87 -23.74
N LEU A 117 0.39 6.46 -23.92
CA LEU A 117 1.13 5.57 -23.05
C LEU A 117 1.28 6.15 -21.65
N LYS A 118 1.51 7.45 -21.53
CA LYS A 118 1.76 8.11 -20.23
C LYS A 118 0.59 7.94 -19.25
N LYS A 119 -0.65 8.16 -19.72
CA LYS A 119 -1.85 8.06 -18.88
C LYS A 119 -2.21 6.60 -18.60
N GLY A 120 -2.22 5.76 -19.64
CA GLY A 120 -2.54 4.33 -19.50
C GLY A 120 -1.57 3.60 -18.56
N LEU A 121 -0.27 3.87 -18.69
CA LEU A 121 0.78 3.27 -17.86
C LEU A 121 0.64 3.69 -16.39
N MET A 122 0.35 4.97 -16.12
CA MET A 122 0.11 5.46 -14.75
C MET A 122 -1.10 4.77 -14.12
N TYR A 123 -2.22 4.64 -14.86
CA TYR A 123 -3.41 3.95 -14.34
C TYR A 123 -3.14 2.47 -14.13
N ALA A 124 -2.49 1.79 -15.08
CA ALA A 124 -2.14 0.37 -14.95
C ALA A 124 -1.21 0.12 -13.76
N PHE A 125 -0.18 0.96 -13.59
CA PHE A 125 0.74 0.86 -12.45
C PHE A 125 0.03 1.10 -11.11
N ARG A 126 -0.88 2.08 -11.05
CA ARG A 126 -1.68 2.35 -9.85
C ARG A 126 -2.64 1.20 -9.53
N LEU A 127 -3.32 0.66 -10.54
CA LEU A 127 -4.19 -0.50 -10.40
C LEU A 127 -3.41 -1.71 -9.93
N PHE A 128 -2.24 -1.96 -10.52
CA PHE A 128 -1.38 -3.09 -10.19
C PHE A 128 -0.87 -3.02 -8.74
N THR A 129 -0.27 -1.88 -8.36
CA THR A 129 0.24 -1.67 -6.99
C THR A 129 -0.88 -1.74 -5.96
N SER A 130 -2.03 -1.11 -6.22
CA SER A 130 -3.20 -1.21 -5.35
C SER A 130 -3.70 -2.65 -5.24
N SER A 131 -3.79 -3.37 -6.36
CA SER A 131 -4.26 -4.77 -6.40
C SER A 131 -3.34 -5.71 -5.62
N ILE A 132 -2.03 -5.53 -5.70
CA ILE A 132 -1.08 -6.33 -4.91
C ILE A 132 -1.34 -6.15 -3.42
N ILE A 133 -1.44 -4.91 -2.94
CA ILE A 133 -1.59 -4.67 -1.51
C ILE A 133 -2.95 -5.16 -1.01
N LEU A 134 -4.02 -4.97 -1.82
CA LEU A 134 -5.34 -5.52 -1.55
C LEU A 134 -5.30 -7.05 -1.49
N PHE A 135 -4.65 -7.70 -2.45
CA PHE A 135 -4.51 -9.15 -2.49
C PHE A 135 -3.80 -9.68 -1.25
N TYR A 136 -2.65 -9.11 -0.88
CA TYR A 136 -1.93 -9.51 0.33
C TYR A 136 -2.78 -9.32 1.59
N TYR A 137 -3.53 -8.21 1.69
CA TYR A 137 -4.39 -7.96 2.84
C TYR A 137 -5.57 -8.95 2.93
N VAL A 138 -6.30 -9.17 1.82
CA VAL A 138 -7.37 -10.18 1.71
C VAL A 138 -6.85 -11.54 2.15
N TYR A 139 -5.71 -11.93 1.60
CA TYR A 139 -5.06 -13.18 1.92
C TYR A 139 -4.71 -13.30 3.41
N THR A 140 -4.09 -12.27 4.00
CA THR A 140 -3.74 -12.28 5.43
C THR A 140 -4.97 -12.35 6.32
N MET A 141 -6.05 -11.62 6.01
CA MET A 141 -7.28 -11.62 6.79
C MET A 141 -7.99 -12.98 6.77
N TRP A 142 -8.05 -13.63 5.60
CA TRP A 142 -8.62 -14.97 5.47
C TRP A 142 -7.86 -16.03 6.27
N LEU A 143 -6.53 -15.91 6.37
CA LEU A 143 -5.70 -16.86 7.11
C LEU A 143 -5.63 -16.59 8.61
N LYS A 144 -6.04 -15.39 9.04
CA LYS A 144 -5.97 -14.94 10.43
C LYS A 144 -6.58 -15.91 11.46
N PRO A 145 -7.82 -16.44 11.31
CA PRO A 145 -8.39 -17.39 12.27
C PRO A 145 -7.53 -18.63 12.49
N TYR A 146 -6.99 -19.20 11.41
CA TYR A 146 -6.17 -20.41 11.50
C TYR A 146 -4.77 -20.13 12.03
N ARG A 147 -4.23 -18.93 11.77
CA ARG A 147 -2.96 -18.47 12.36
C ARG A 147 -3.08 -18.25 13.87
N GLU A 148 -4.21 -17.72 14.35
CA GLU A 148 -4.50 -17.57 15.78
C GLU A 148 -4.58 -18.93 16.50
N GLN A 149 -4.90 -20.01 15.77
CA GLN A 149 -4.88 -21.40 16.26
C GLN A 149 -3.49 -22.07 16.15
N HIS A 150 -2.43 -21.30 15.87
CA HIS A 150 -1.04 -21.76 15.77
C HIS A 150 -0.77 -22.84 14.70
N TYR A 151 -1.67 -22.99 13.72
CA TYR A 151 -1.40 -23.88 12.58
C TYR A 151 -0.25 -23.37 11.72
N SER A 152 0.48 -24.30 11.10
CA SER A 152 1.49 -23.95 10.09
C SER A 152 0.83 -23.27 8.89
N THR A 153 1.54 -22.36 8.22
CA THR A 153 0.94 -21.52 7.19
C THR A 153 0.48 -22.29 5.96
N LYS A 154 1.18 -23.36 5.57
CA LYS A 154 0.70 -24.33 4.57
C LYS A 154 -0.62 -24.98 4.98
N HIS A 155 -0.76 -25.33 6.26
CA HIS A 155 -1.99 -25.94 6.78
C HIS A 155 -3.14 -24.94 6.87
N CYS A 156 -2.87 -23.68 7.25
CA CYS A 156 -3.85 -22.59 7.21
C CYS A 156 -4.38 -22.37 5.79
N GLN A 157 -3.50 -22.34 4.80
CA GLN A 157 -3.86 -22.18 3.39
C GLN A 157 -4.77 -23.31 2.91
N LEU A 158 -4.41 -24.56 3.22
CA LEU A 158 -5.20 -25.73 2.83
C LEU A 158 -6.59 -25.70 3.46
N LYS A 159 -6.68 -25.44 4.77
CA LYS A 159 -7.98 -25.35 5.48
C LYS A 159 -8.84 -24.21 4.95
N CYS A 160 -8.25 -23.04 4.74
CA CYS A 160 -8.95 -21.90 4.15
C CYS A 160 -9.45 -22.21 2.73
N TYR A 161 -8.62 -22.84 1.91
CA TYR A 161 -8.99 -23.25 0.55
C TYR A 161 -10.17 -24.24 0.57
N ILE A 162 -10.10 -25.27 1.39
CA ILE A 162 -11.18 -26.26 1.54
C ILE A 162 -12.49 -25.57 1.98
N TRP A 163 -12.42 -24.63 2.93
CA TRP A 163 -13.60 -23.90 3.39
C TRP A 163 -14.19 -23.02 2.28
N VAL A 164 -13.36 -22.28 1.53
CA VAL A 164 -13.79 -21.42 0.42
C VAL A 164 -14.46 -22.22 -0.69
N VAL A 165 -13.93 -23.40 -1.03
CA VAL A 165 -14.52 -24.30 -2.03
C VAL A 165 -15.88 -24.83 -1.57
N LYS A 166 -16.05 -25.10 -0.27
CA LYS A 166 -17.34 -25.56 0.30
C LYS A 166 -18.38 -24.44 0.38
N HIS A 167 -17.97 -23.20 0.60
CA HIS A 167 -18.87 -22.05 0.79
C HIS A 167 -18.52 -20.86 -0.13
N PRO A 168 -18.59 -21.02 -1.47
CA PRO A 168 -18.10 -20.01 -2.41
C PRO A 168 -18.87 -18.68 -2.31
N PHE A 169 -20.19 -18.72 -2.12
CA PHE A 169 -21.02 -17.51 -2.00
C PHE A 169 -20.71 -16.71 -0.75
N GLN A 170 -20.49 -17.37 0.39
CA GLN A 170 -20.12 -16.70 1.63
C GLN A 170 -18.71 -16.10 1.53
N ALA A 171 -17.78 -16.84 0.91
CA ALA A 171 -16.44 -16.35 0.65
C ALA A 171 -16.42 -15.11 -0.25
N PHE A 172 -17.21 -15.13 -1.33
CA PHE A 172 -17.35 -13.97 -2.21
C PHE A 172 -17.96 -12.78 -1.49
N LYS A 173 -19.08 -12.98 -0.76
CA LYS A 173 -19.75 -11.92 0.00
C LYS A 173 -18.81 -11.29 1.02
N TYR A 174 -18.08 -12.08 1.80
CA TYR A 174 -17.14 -11.56 2.78
C TYR A 174 -16.00 -10.78 2.12
N THR A 175 -15.41 -11.32 1.06
CA THR A 175 -14.33 -10.63 0.31
C THR A 175 -14.81 -9.29 -0.25
N LEU A 176 -16.03 -9.25 -0.81
CA LEU A 176 -16.64 -8.02 -1.31
C LEU A 176 -16.87 -7.00 -0.19
N ILE A 177 -17.45 -7.42 0.93
CA ILE A 177 -17.66 -6.56 2.12
C ILE A 177 -16.32 -6.00 2.60
N MET A 178 -15.27 -6.82 2.64
CA MET A 178 -13.96 -6.38 3.07
C MET A 178 -13.39 -5.28 2.16
N LEU A 179 -13.49 -5.46 0.84
CA LEU A 179 -13.08 -4.44 -0.14
C LEU A 179 -13.90 -3.16 0.00
N LEU A 180 -15.20 -3.26 0.26
CA LEU A 180 -16.08 -2.11 0.52
C LEU A 180 -15.68 -1.36 1.80
N ILE A 181 -15.41 -2.07 2.89
CA ILE A 181 -14.95 -1.47 4.15
C ILE A 181 -13.64 -0.72 3.93
N MET A 182 -12.67 -1.32 3.24
CA MET A 182 -11.40 -0.67 2.93
C MET A 182 -11.59 0.62 2.12
N SER A 183 -12.40 0.56 1.06
CA SER A 183 -12.70 1.71 0.22
C SER A 183 -13.40 2.83 1.02
N ALA A 184 -14.40 2.46 1.83
CA ALA A 184 -15.13 3.38 2.69
C ALA A 184 -14.21 4.08 3.70
N ILE A 185 -13.29 3.33 4.33
CA ILE A 185 -12.40 3.91 5.33
C ILE A 185 -11.38 4.87 4.71
N VAL A 186 -10.87 4.55 3.53
CA VAL A 186 -9.99 5.48 2.80
C VAL A 186 -10.74 6.76 2.41
N ARG A 187 -12.02 6.64 2.02
CA ARG A 187 -12.89 7.81 1.76
C ARG A 187 -13.17 8.62 3.02
N ILE A 188 -13.45 7.98 4.15
CA ILE A 188 -13.65 8.65 5.44
C ILE A 188 -12.37 9.39 5.86
N TYR A 189 -11.20 8.78 5.67
CA TYR A 189 -9.93 9.44 5.95
C TYR A 189 -9.70 10.67 5.05
N LEU A 190 -10.06 10.60 3.78
CA LEU A 190 -10.00 11.75 2.87
C LEU A 190 -10.93 12.89 3.32
N LEU A 191 -12.15 12.56 3.78
CA LEU A 191 -13.07 13.53 4.37
C LEU A 191 -12.52 14.13 5.68
N ALA A 192 -11.90 13.30 6.53
CA ALA A 192 -11.25 13.79 7.74
C ALA A 192 -10.12 14.77 7.42
N ILE A 193 -9.33 14.51 6.37
CA ILE A 193 -8.32 15.46 5.90
C ILE A 193 -8.94 16.78 5.47
N SER A 194 -9.97 16.74 4.62
CA SER A 194 -10.55 17.97 4.09
C SER A 194 -11.27 18.81 5.15
N TYR A 195 -12.00 18.18 6.07
CA TYR A 195 -12.88 18.90 7.01
C TYR A 195 -12.29 19.08 8.41
N VAL A 196 -11.28 18.29 8.80
CA VAL A 196 -10.71 18.34 10.15
C VAL A 196 -9.26 18.76 10.10
N PHE A 197 -8.41 18.03 9.37
CA PHE A 197 -6.96 18.28 9.43
C PHE A 197 -6.51 19.56 8.73
N ILE A 198 -7.06 19.89 7.55
CA ILE A 198 -6.72 21.16 6.86
C ILE A 198 -7.12 22.38 7.72
N PRO A 199 -8.38 22.51 8.21
CA PRO A 199 -8.74 23.63 9.07
C PRO A 199 -7.92 23.73 10.35
N LEU A 200 -7.57 22.59 10.97
CA LEU A 200 -6.70 22.56 12.15
C LEU A 200 -5.30 23.08 11.85
N GLN A 201 -4.74 22.73 10.68
CA GLN A 201 -3.44 23.23 10.26
C GLN A 201 -3.46 24.73 10.00
N ASP A 202 -4.52 25.25 9.37
CA ASP A 202 -4.69 26.67 9.11
C ASP A 202 -4.85 27.47 10.42
N LEU A 203 -5.61 26.95 11.39
CA LEU A 203 -5.74 27.53 12.73
C LEU A 203 -4.41 27.54 13.47
N PHE A 204 -3.64 26.44 13.40
CA PHE A 204 -2.33 26.34 14.03
C PHE A 204 -1.34 27.34 13.41
N TYR A 205 -1.35 27.47 12.09
CA TYR A 205 -0.54 28.46 11.38
C TYR A 205 -0.93 29.88 11.77
N GLY A 206 -2.23 30.18 11.84
CA GLY A 206 -2.73 31.48 12.28
C GLY A 206 -2.31 31.85 13.72
N ALA A 207 -2.17 30.85 14.60
CA ALA A 207 -1.78 31.06 15.99
C ALA A 207 -0.26 31.16 16.20
N THR A 208 0.54 30.38 15.45
CA THR A 208 1.99 30.21 15.71
C THR A 208 2.90 30.78 14.62
N GLY A 209 2.36 31.05 13.43
CA GLY A 209 3.13 31.39 12.23
C GLY A 209 3.95 30.23 11.65
N ILE A 210 3.86 29.02 12.23
CA ILE A 210 4.65 27.85 11.81
C ILE A 210 3.82 26.96 10.90
N SER A 211 4.29 26.73 9.67
CA SER A 211 3.63 25.79 8.75
C SER A 211 4.06 24.35 9.06
N LEU A 212 3.06 23.46 9.22
CA LEU A 212 3.27 22.01 9.37
C LEU A 212 3.53 21.29 8.03
N SER A 213 3.51 22.01 6.90
CA SER A 213 3.76 21.42 5.58
C SER A 213 5.25 21.13 5.37
N ILE A 214 5.55 19.95 4.84
CA ILE A 214 6.90 19.57 4.43
C ILE A 214 7.23 20.28 3.11
N MET A 215 8.33 21.05 3.11
CA MET A 215 8.79 21.78 1.94
C MET A 215 9.86 20.99 1.18
N LEU A 216 9.58 20.65 -0.08
CA LEU A 216 10.54 20.00 -0.97
C LEU A 216 11.53 21.01 -1.54
N GLN A 217 12.77 20.57 -1.76
CA GLN A 217 13.80 21.40 -2.38
C GLN A 217 13.77 21.28 -3.91
N PRO A 218 14.15 22.34 -4.65
CA PRO A 218 14.37 22.24 -6.08
C PRO A 218 15.51 21.26 -6.39
N VAL A 219 15.36 20.46 -7.45
CA VAL A 219 16.33 19.43 -7.82
C VAL A 219 17.52 20.06 -8.54
N ASN A 220 18.53 20.46 -7.76
CA ASN A 220 19.74 21.10 -8.29
C ASN A 220 20.96 20.18 -8.29
N LYS A 221 21.05 19.28 -7.29
CA LYS A 221 22.18 18.36 -7.08
C LYS A 221 21.65 16.98 -6.65
N ILE A 222 22.52 15.97 -6.70
CA ILE A 222 22.19 14.61 -6.21
C ILE A 222 21.77 14.63 -4.73
N SER A 223 22.39 15.48 -3.91
CA SER A 223 21.99 15.65 -2.51
C SER A 223 20.55 16.15 -2.36
N SER A 224 20.10 17.06 -3.23
CA SER A 224 18.70 17.52 -3.25
C SER A 224 17.73 16.38 -3.57
N VAL A 225 18.12 15.45 -4.46
CA VAL A 225 17.33 14.24 -4.73
C VAL A 225 17.20 13.40 -3.46
N ALA A 226 18.31 13.10 -2.78
CA ALA A 226 18.29 12.31 -1.56
C ALA A 226 17.44 12.95 -0.44
N ILE A 227 17.56 14.27 -0.24
CA ILE A 227 16.76 15.03 0.72
C ILE A 227 15.28 14.95 0.36
N ASN A 228 14.90 15.18 -0.90
CA ASN A 228 13.51 15.11 -1.32
C ASN A 228 12.91 13.72 -1.14
N ILE A 229 13.67 12.66 -1.44
CA ILE A 229 13.24 11.27 -1.18
C ILE A 229 13.04 11.04 0.31
N PHE A 230 13.95 11.52 1.16
CA PHE A 230 13.81 11.43 2.61
C PHE A 230 12.54 12.14 3.11
N LEU A 231 12.31 13.37 2.65
CA LEU A 231 11.11 14.16 2.98
C LEU A 231 9.81 13.50 2.49
N LEU A 232 9.81 12.94 1.28
CA LEU A 232 8.69 12.15 0.75
C LEU A 232 8.44 10.89 1.59
N SER A 233 9.50 10.22 2.04
CA SER A 233 9.40 9.05 2.90
C SER A 233 8.85 9.40 4.28
N ALA A 234 9.26 10.54 4.85
CA ALA A 234 8.72 11.07 6.09
C ALA A 234 7.23 11.42 5.95
N ALA A 235 6.84 12.12 4.87
CA ALA A 235 5.44 12.41 4.55
C ALA A 235 4.59 11.13 4.43
N PHE A 236 5.15 10.10 3.79
CA PHE A 236 4.52 8.79 3.67
C PHE A 236 4.32 8.11 5.04
N LEU A 237 5.33 8.13 5.91
CA LEU A 237 5.23 7.58 7.27
C LEU A 237 4.22 8.34 8.15
N LEU A 238 4.19 9.67 8.07
CA LEU A 238 3.22 10.50 8.77
C LEU A 238 1.79 10.23 8.29
N SER A 239 1.59 10.09 6.98
CA SER A 239 0.30 9.72 6.42
C SER A 239 -0.16 8.33 6.89
N ASN A 240 0.75 7.37 7.01
CA ASN A 240 0.44 6.05 7.59
C ASN A 240 0.15 6.12 9.09
N LEU A 241 0.80 7.02 9.82
CA LEU A 241 0.55 7.21 11.24
C LEU A 241 -0.87 7.73 11.48
N LEU A 242 -1.28 8.79 10.79
CA LEU A 242 -2.64 9.35 10.92
C LEU A 242 -3.71 8.41 10.38
N PHE A 243 -3.37 7.57 9.41
CA PHE A 243 -4.31 6.58 8.89
C PHE A 243 -4.50 5.38 9.84
N TYR A 244 -3.57 5.13 10.76
CA TYR A 244 -3.60 3.94 11.62
C TYR A 244 -4.90 3.75 12.43
N PRO A 245 -5.47 4.77 13.10
CA PRO A 245 -6.71 4.60 13.87
C PRO A 245 -7.88 4.16 12.98
N PHE A 246 -7.98 4.73 11.78
CA PHE A 246 -8.95 4.31 10.78
C PHE A 246 -8.72 2.86 10.37
N THR A 247 -7.44 2.47 10.21
CA THR A 247 -7.10 1.07 9.90
C THR A 247 -7.52 0.08 10.96
N TYR A 248 -7.31 0.46 12.21
CA TYR A 248 -7.67 -0.37 13.34
C TYR A 248 -9.17 -0.65 13.38
N VAL A 249 -10.00 0.37 13.14
CA VAL A 249 -11.47 0.23 13.12
C VAL A 249 -11.91 -0.69 11.97
N GLY A 250 -11.34 -0.52 10.77
CA GLY A 250 -11.65 -1.39 9.64
C GLY A 250 -11.28 -2.84 9.85
N ASP A 251 -10.11 -3.08 10.43
CA ASP A 251 -9.65 -4.43 10.77
C ASP A 251 -10.59 -5.09 11.79
N ARG A 252 -11.05 -4.34 12.81
CA ARG A 252 -12.01 -4.84 13.81
C ARG A 252 -13.36 -5.16 13.20
N LEU A 253 -13.87 -4.31 12.30
CA LEU A 253 -15.13 -4.55 11.59
C LEU A 253 -15.04 -5.77 10.67
N SER A 254 -13.95 -5.88 9.90
CA SER A 254 -13.68 -7.02 9.03
C SER A 254 -13.65 -8.33 9.82
N LEU A 255 -12.91 -8.35 10.94
CA LEU A 255 -12.84 -9.51 11.84
C LEU A 255 -14.20 -9.88 12.45
N ALA A 256 -15.01 -8.90 12.84
CA ALA A 256 -16.34 -9.15 13.40
C ALA A 256 -17.28 -9.83 12.39
N LEU A 257 -17.09 -9.56 11.09
CA LEU A 257 -17.88 -10.12 9.99
C LEU A 257 -17.27 -11.39 9.40
N HIS A 258 -16.13 -11.86 9.91
CA HIS A 258 -15.42 -12.99 9.35
C HIS A 258 -16.21 -14.30 9.55
N PRO A 259 -16.58 -15.02 8.47
CA PRO A 259 -17.50 -16.16 8.54
C PRO A 259 -16.94 -17.33 9.35
N ILE A 260 -15.66 -17.68 9.14
CA ILE A 260 -14.98 -18.75 9.87
C ILE A 260 -14.88 -18.46 11.37
N LEU A 261 -14.55 -17.23 11.77
CA LEU A 261 -14.50 -16.81 13.18
C LEU A 261 -15.88 -16.88 13.83
N ARG A 262 -16.92 -16.52 13.09
CA ARG A 262 -18.30 -16.60 13.56
C ARG A 262 -18.72 -18.05 13.79
N GLU A 263 -18.48 -18.93 12.82
CA GLU A 263 -18.74 -20.36 12.92
C GLU A 263 -18.00 -21.01 14.11
N GLN A 264 -16.72 -20.66 14.31
CA GLN A 264 -15.94 -21.13 15.46
C GLN A 264 -16.47 -20.62 16.81
N ARG A 265 -16.94 -19.38 16.89
CA ARG A 265 -17.57 -18.83 18.11
C ARG A 265 -18.91 -19.48 18.42
N ASP A 266 -19.70 -19.76 17.39
CA ASP A 266 -21.03 -20.36 17.55
C ASP A 266 -20.93 -21.84 17.97
N HIS A 267 -19.90 -22.57 17.48
CA HIS A 267 -19.58 -23.92 17.96
C HIS A 267 -18.96 -23.96 19.37
N GLY A 268 -18.19 -22.94 19.76
CA GLY A 268 -17.66 -22.83 21.13
C GLY A 268 -18.72 -22.51 22.19
N LYS A 269 -19.86 -21.93 21.79
CA LYS A 269 -20.99 -21.62 22.68
C LYS A 269 -21.94 -22.79 22.92
N THR A 270 -21.91 -23.81 22.06
CA THR A 270 -22.76 -25.02 22.17
C THR A 270 -22.12 -26.12 23.03
N GLN A 271 -20.96 -25.86 23.63
CA GLN A 271 -20.23 -26.80 24.51
C GLN A 271 -20.15 -26.33 25.98
N VAL A 272 -21.03 -25.42 26.41
CA VAL A 272 -21.16 -24.99 27.82
C VAL A 272 -22.51 -25.43 28.35
#